data_AF-A7T7V0-F1
#
_entry.id   AF-A7T7V0-F1
#
_cell.length_a   1.000
_cell.length_b   1.000
_cell.length_c   1.000
_cell.angle_alpha   90.00
_cell.angle_beta   90.00
_cell.angle_gamma   90.00
#
_symmetry.space_group_name_H-M   'P 1'
#
loop_
_entity.id
_entity.type
_entity.pdbx_description
1 polymer ?
#
loop_
_entity_poly.entity_id
_entity_poly.type
_entity_poly.pdbx_seq_one_letter_code
_entity_poly.pdbx_strand_id
1 'polypeptide(L)'
;MHSLGAHDWLGYWGKHMKSTAFKSIREYQKVNHFPGTFQIGRKDRLWRNLSKMMVHHGKKEFGFLPQTYVLPYDFKLLKRAWDEGGSRQKWILKPVS
;
A
#
# COMPACT_ATOMS: atom_id res chain seq x y z
N MET A 1 4.22 28.97 35.65
CA MET A 1 3.37 27.89 35.09
C MET A 1 3.24 28.12 33.60
N HIS A 2 3.90 27.32 32.76
CA HIS A 2 3.67 27.38 31.31
C HIS A 2 2.33 26.74 31.00
N SER A 3 1.42 27.51 30.41
CA SER A 3 0.18 27.01 29.83
C SER A 3 0.52 26.10 28.65
N LEU A 4 0.23 24.81 28.77
CA LEU A 4 0.30 23.87 27.66
C LEU A 4 -0.86 24.21 26.72
N GLY A 5 -0.58 24.99 25.67
CA GLY A 5 -1.57 25.27 24.64
C GLY A 5 -2.07 23.97 23.97
N ALA A 6 -3.23 24.01 23.32
CA ALA A 6 -3.88 22.87 22.66
C ALA A 6 -3.02 22.12 21.61
N HIS A 7 -1.81 22.60 21.32
CA HIS A 7 -0.83 22.01 20.41
C HIS A 7 0.30 21.26 21.10
N ASP A 8 0.29 21.14 22.43
CA ASP A 8 1.36 20.49 23.19
C ASP A 8 1.05 19.04 23.57
N TRP A 9 0.75 18.23 22.54
CA TRP A 9 0.60 16.79 22.68
C TRP A 9 1.94 16.08 22.42
N LEU A 10 2.19 14.96 23.11
CA LEU A 10 3.38 14.12 22.94
C LEU A 10 3.15 12.97 21.96
N GLY A 11 1.95 12.40 21.97
CA GLY A 11 1.57 11.29 21.11
C GLY A 11 0.19 11.47 20.50
N TYR A 12 0.03 11.04 19.25
CA TYR A 12 -1.24 10.93 18.56
C TYR A 12 -1.43 9.48 18.09
N TRP A 13 -2.54 8.89 18.55
CA TRP A 13 -3.01 7.58 18.10
C TRP A 13 -4.38 7.75 17.49
N GLY A 14 -4.47 7.63 16.16
CA GLY A 14 -5.72 7.88 15.48
C GLY A 14 -5.71 7.44 14.04
N LYS A 15 -6.54 8.09 13.22
CA LYS A 15 -6.69 7.76 11.80
C LYS A 15 -5.48 8.27 10.99
N HIS A 16 -5.34 7.74 9.78
CA HIS A 16 -4.37 8.24 8.82
C HIS A 16 -4.53 9.74 8.58
N MET A 17 -3.45 10.48 8.79
CA MET A 17 -3.35 11.89 8.44
C MET A 17 -2.98 12.05 6.96
N LYS A 18 -3.36 13.18 6.36
CA LYS A 18 -2.87 13.54 5.02
C LYS A 18 -1.35 13.74 5.07
N SER A 19 -0.64 13.36 4.00
CA SER A 19 0.83 13.49 3.95
C SER A 19 1.34 14.90 4.25
N THR A 20 0.59 15.94 3.87
CA THR A 20 0.95 17.33 4.16
C THR A 20 0.89 17.68 5.64
N ALA A 21 0.01 17.03 6.42
CA ALA A 21 -0.12 17.27 7.85
C ALA A 21 1.07 16.72 8.66
N PHE A 22 1.85 15.81 8.08
CA PHE A 22 3.10 15.37 8.72
C PHE A 22 4.13 16.49 8.84
N LYS A 23 4.06 17.50 7.95
CA LYS A 23 4.97 18.66 7.99
C LYS A 23 4.77 19.54 9.22
N SER A 24 3.62 19.46 9.89
CA SER A 24 3.34 20.22 11.11
C SER A 24 3.71 19.47 12.38
N ILE A 25 4.14 18.21 12.29
CA ILE A 25 4.55 17.41 13.45
C ILE A 25 5.93 17.88 13.89
N ARG A 26 6.07 18.23 15.17
CA ARG A 26 7.35 18.63 15.76
C ARG A 26 8.18 17.41 16.13
N GLU A 27 9.50 17.57 16.24
CA GLU A 27 10.45 16.47 16.48
C GLU A 27 10.14 15.63 17.73
N TYR A 28 9.57 16.25 18.77
CA TYR A 28 9.18 15.58 20.01
C TYR A 28 7.84 14.84 19.93
N GLN A 29 7.05 15.07 18.88
CA GLN A 29 5.70 14.55 18.74
C GLN A 29 5.72 13.20 18.01
N LYS A 30 4.99 12.21 18.55
CA LYS A 30 4.93 10.86 17.99
C LYS A 30 3.56 10.54 17.40
N VAL A 31 3.55 9.96 16.20
CA VAL A 31 2.32 9.50 15.53
C VAL A 31 2.40 8.01 15.25
N ASN A 32 1.26 7.33 15.27
CA ASN A 32 1.16 5.89 15.05
C ASN A 32 1.13 5.47 13.56
N HIS A 33 1.17 6.42 12.63
CA HIS A 33 1.15 6.17 11.20
C HIS A 33 2.28 6.91 10.51
N PHE A 34 3.01 6.23 9.62
CA PHE A 34 3.99 6.89 8.76
C PHE A 34 3.33 7.53 7.53
N PRO A 35 3.90 8.61 6.96
CA PRO A 35 3.44 9.13 5.68
C PRO A 35 3.69 8.10 4.58
N GLY A 36 2.71 7.87 3.71
CA GLY A 36 2.88 6.99 2.54
C GLY A 36 2.69 5.50 2.78
N THR A 37 2.30 5.05 3.98
CA THR A 37 2.07 3.62 4.28
C THR A 37 1.08 2.94 3.33
N PHE A 38 0.18 3.70 2.70
CA PHE A 38 -0.74 3.21 1.68
C PHE A 38 -0.04 2.59 0.46
N GLN A 39 1.24 2.89 0.22
CA GLN A 39 2.04 2.26 -0.84
C GLN A 39 2.23 0.75 -0.62
N ILE A 40 2.14 0.29 0.62
CA ILE A 40 2.26 -1.12 1.03
C ILE A 40 0.93 -1.63 1.59
N GLY A 41 0.18 -0.79 2.32
CA GLY A 41 -1.08 -1.18 2.96
C GLY A 41 -2.27 -1.33 2.01
N ARG A 42 -2.28 -0.65 0.86
CA ARG A 42 -3.33 -0.85 -0.15
C ARG A 42 -2.90 -1.91 -1.15
N LYS A 43 -3.72 -2.94 -1.34
CA LYS A 43 -3.43 -4.07 -2.24
C LYS A 43 -3.01 -3.66 -3.65
N ASP A 44 -3.66 -2.64 -4.22
CA ASP A 44 -3.39 -2.17 -5.57
C ASP A 44 -2.04 -1.44 -5.71
N ARG A 45 -1.60 -0.75 -4.65
CA ARG A 45 -0.28 -0.12 -4.59
C ARG A 45 0.81 -1.13 -4.25
N LEU A 46 0.52 -2.04 -3.31
CA LEU A 46 1.39 -3.14 -2.95
C LEU A 46 1.81 -3.96 -4.18
N TRP A 47 0.84 -4.43 -4.96
CA TRP A 47 1.13 -5.19 -6.17
C TRP A 47 1.97 -4.40 -7.18
N ARG A 48 1.61 -3.15 -7.47
CA ARG A 48 2.37 -2.34 -8.44
C ARG A 48 3.82 -2.11 -8.00
N ASN A 49 4.03 -1.82 -6.72
CA ASN A 49 5.37 -1.60 -6.18
C ASN A 49 6.20 -2.89 -6.19
N LEU A 50 5.64 -4.02 -5.76
CA LEU A 50 6.34 -5.30 -5.78
C LEU A 50 6.58 -5.82 -7.19
N SER A 51 5.63 -5.65 -8.11
CA SER A 51 5.80 -5.98 -9.52
C SER A 51 6.96 -5.19 -10.14
N LYS A 52 7.05 -3.88 -9.86
CA LYS A 52 8.21 -3.05 -10.26
C LYS A 52 9.52 -3.58 -9.69
N MET A 53 9.55 -3.91 -8.40
CA MET A 53 10.75 -4.47 -7.76
C MET A 53 11.12 -5.85 -8.31
N MET A 54 10.14 -6.68 -8.65
CA MET A 54 10.34 -7.98 -9.30
C MET A 54 10.98 -7.85 -10.69
N VAL A 55 10.61 -6.81 -11.45
CA VAL A 55 11.27 -6.49 -12.73
C VAL A 55 12.72 -6.06 -12.50
N HIS A 56 12.98 -5.24 -11.47
CA HIS A 56 14.31 -4.67 -11.23
C HIS A 56 15.30 -5.64 -10.56
N HIS A 57 14.81 -6.49 -9.65
CA HIS A 57 15.63 -7.33 -8.76
C HIS A 57 15.34 -8.83 -8.92
N GLY A 58 14.41 -9.19 -9.79
CA GLY A 58 14.11 -10.58 -10.12
C GLY A 58 13.08 -11.25 -9.23
N LYS A 59 12.57 -12.38 -9.73
CA LYS A 59 11.53 -13.19 -9.07
C LYS A 59 12.01 -13.88 -7.79
N LYS A 60 13.31 -14.15 -7.67
CA LYS A 60 13.86 -14.80 -6.46
C LYS A 60 13.60 -13.95 -5.21
N GLU A 61 13.76 -12.63 -5.33
CA GLU A 61 13.65 -11.70 -4.20
C GLU A 61 12.21 -11.18 -4.00
N PHE A 62 11.45 -10.97 -5.09
CA PHE A 62 10.13 -10.32 -5.04
C PHE A 62 8.96 -11.19 -5.54
N GLY A 63 9.21 -12.45 -5.93
CA GLY A 63 8.21 -13.38 -6.48
C GLY A 63 7.39 -14.16 -5.45
N PHE A 64 7.40 -13.73 -4.19
CA PHE A 64 6.71 -14.42 -3.09
C PHE A 64 5.21 -14.13 -3.01
N LEU A 65 4.70 -13.17 -3.79
CA LEU A 65 3.26 -12.89 -3.89
C LEU A 65 2.63 -13.59 -5.10
N PRO A 66 1.36 -14.01 -5.00
CA PRO A 66 0.63 -14.52 -6.14
C PRO A 66 0.46 -13.44 -7.22
N GLN A 67 0.45 -13.87 -8.47
CA GLN A 67 0.17 -12.99 -9.61
C GLN A 67 -1.16 -12.27 -9.40
N THR A 68 -1.14 -10.95 -9.50
CA THR A 68 -2.29 -10.09 -9.25
C THR A 68 -2.50 -9.16 -10.46
N TYR A 69 -3.74 -8.77 -10.69
CA TYR A 69 -4.11 -7.80 -11.72
C TYR A 69 -4.95 -6.70 -11.09
N VAL A 70 -4.57 -5.45 -11.34
CA VAL A 70 -5.30 -4.29 -10.83
C VAL A 70 -6.29 -3.80 -11.88
N LEU A 71 -7.56 -4.09 -11.64
CA LEU A 71 -8.65 -3.67 -12.51
C LEU A 71 -9.01 -2.19 -12.30
N PRO A 72 -9.53 -1.49 -13.33
CA PRO A 72 -9.79 -1.99 -14.69
C PRO A 72 -8.54 -2.06 -15.59
N TYR A 73 -7.43 -1.46 -15.16
CA TYR A 73 -6.22 -1.26 -15.98
C TYR A 73 -5.64 -2.55 -16.56
N ASP A 74 -5.58 -3.60 -15.74
CA ASP A 74 -4.96 -4.87 -16.12
C ASP A 74 -5.97 -5.87 -16.71
N PHE A 75 -7.18 -5.45 -17.08
CA PHE A 75 -8.23 -6.37 -17.55
C PHE A 75 -7.79 -7.22 -18.75
N LYS A 76 -7.12 -6.61 -19.73
CA LYS A 76 -6.61 -7.35 -20.91
C LYS A 76 -5.57 -8.40 -20.53
N LEU A 77 -4.74 -8.12 -19.52
CA LEU A 77 -3.73 -9.06 -19.03
C LEU A 77 -4.37 -10.21 -18.24
N LEU A 78 -5.36 -9.89 -17.39
CA LEU A 78 -6.15 -10.91 -16.71
C LEU A 78 -6.86 -11.82 -17.72
N LYS A 79 -7.50 -11.25 -18.75
CA LYS A 79 -8.19 -12.02 -19.79
C LYS A 79 -7.23 -12.99 -20.47
N ARG A 80 -6.06 -12.53 -20.88
CA ARG A 80 -5.04 -13.39 -21.49
C ARG A 80 -4.64 -14.54 -20.56
N ALA A 81 -4.31 -14.23 -19.30
CA ALA A 81 -3.90 -15.27 -18.35
C ALA A 81 -5.02 -16.26 -18.01
N TRP A 82 -6.27 -15.81 -18.04
CA TRP A 82 -7.45 -16.66 -17.88
C TRP A 82 -7.61 -17.62 -19.06
N ASP A 83 -7.49 -17.10 -20.29
CA ASP A 83 -7.62 -17.90 -21.51
C ASP A 83 -6.48 -18.94 -21.63
N GLU A 84 -5.27 -18.58 -21.20
CA GLU A 84 -4.08 -19.46 -21.20
C GLU A 84 -4.10 -20.50 -20.06
N GLY A 85 -4.73 -20.20 -18.92
CA GLY A 85 -4.66 -21.02 -17.71
C GLY A 85 -5.55 -22.27 -17.69
N GLY A 86 -6.45 -22.41 -18.66
CA GLY A 86 -7.38 -23.54 -18.77
C GLY A 86 -8.38 -23.66 -17.59
N SER A 87 -9.13 -24.76 -17.55
CA SER A 87 -10.30 -24.92 -16.66
C SER A 87 -10.00 -25.15 -15.18
N ARG A 88 -8.72 -25.38 -14.80
CA ARG A 88 -8.34 -25.67 -13.40
C ARG A 88 -7.90 -24.44 -12.62
N GLN A 89 -7.74 -23.29 -13.27
CA GLN A 89 -7.27 -22.08 -12.63
C GLN A 89 -8.36 -21.48 -11.73
N LYS A 90 -7.97 -21.01 -10.54
CA LYS A 90 -8.86 -20.36 -9.59
C LYS A 90 -8.37 -18.96 -9.31
N TRP A 91 -9.27 -17.99 -9.40
CA TRP A 91 -8.99 -16.58 -9.15
C TRP A 91 -9.82 -16.09 -7.97
N ILE A 92 -9.25 -15.19 -7.18
CA ILE A 92 -9.95 -14.57 -6.05
C ILE A 92 -10.06 -13.08 -6.34
N LEU A 93 -11.30 -12.59 -6.50
CA LEU A 93 -11.55 -11.16 -6.55
C LEU A 93 -11.48 -10.59 -5.13
N LYS A 94 -10.74 -9.50 -4.96
CA LYS A 94 -10.65 -8.76 -3.71
C LYS A 94 -11.05 -7.31 -3.98
N PRO A 95 -11.76 -6.64 -3.06
CA PRO A 95 -11.92 -5.21 -3.14
C PRO A 95 -10.55 -4.52 -3.01
N VAL A 96 -10.39 -3.41 -3.74
CA VAL A 96 -9.32 -2.46 -3.45
C VAL A 96 -9.62 -1.92 -2.05
N SER A 97 -8.81 -2.33 -1.08
CA SER A 97 -8.89 -1.82 0.30
C SER A 97 -8.69 -0.32 0.33
#